data_AF-A0AAV9FEB2-F1
#
_entry.id   AF-A0AAV9FEB2-F1
#
_cell.length_a   1.000
_cell.length_b   1.000
_cell.length_c   1.000
_cell.angle_alpha   90.00
_cell.angle_beta   90.00
_cell.angle_gamma   90.00
#
_symmetry.space_group_name_H-M   'P 1'
#
loop_
_entity.id
_entity.type
_entity.pdbx_description
1 polymer ?
#
loop_
_entity_poly.entity_id
_entity_poly.type
_entity_poly.pdbx_seq_one_letter_code
_entity_poly.pdbx_strand_id
1 'polypeptide(L)'
;MLIVSWSGTCPARPSLDGPRFLPVLTKSVDEDDFNGISRTCKLFLSITDRLRTTLTISNQTVAVRILRRCRNIKRVNVHPRMRGDLDRLISAISRSGVAIEALDLSYQFSFPSSWSVREAGMGTLGRTLKILICKNIEWLLNRDLVTIAEAFPALEELDISNMEKYVSDAGIEVLASKLAHLRKINVSG
;
A
#
# COMPACT_ATOMS: atom_id res chain seq x y z
N MET A 1 2.98 21.12 -8.76
CA MET A 1 2.80 22.50 -8.28
C MET A 1 1.42 22.64 -7.67
N LEU A 2 1.34 22.55 -6.34
CA LEU A 2 0.21 23.01 -5.53
C LEU A 2 0.86 23.70 -4.33
N ILE A 3 0.76 25.03 -4.34
CA ILE A 3 1.31 25.92 -3.32
C ILE A 3 0.33 25.88 -2.15
N VAL A 4 0.74 25.37 -1.01
CA VAL A 4 0.05 25.66 0.25
C VAL A 4 0.73 26.92 0.79
N SER A 5 0.13 28.08 0.54
CA SER A 5 0.57 29.31 1.20
C SER A 5 0.09 29.28 2.65
N TRP A 6 1.00 29.55 3.57
CA TRP A 6 0.65 29.95 4.92
C TRP A 6 1.27 31.33 5.13
N SER A 7 0.47 32.37 4.98
CA SER A 7 0.77 33.70 5.48
C SER A 7 0.26 33.78 6.91
N GLY A 8 1.14 33.56 7.88
CA GLY A 8 0.83 33.69 9.29
C GLY A 8 2.09 33.66 10.12
N THR A 9 2.47 34.81 10.67
CA THR A 9 3.45 34.92 11.75
C THR A 9 3.06 33.97 12.88
N CYS A 10 4.05 33.27 13.43
CA CYS A 10 3.87 32.30 14.52
C CYS A 10 2.96 32.86 15.63
N PRO A 11 1.80 32.24 15.92
CA PRO A 11 1.10 32.51 17.16
C PRO A 11 1.58 31.52 18.24
N ALA A 12 1.69 32.04 19.45
CA ALA A 12 1.85 31.27 20.67
C ALA A 12 0.73 30.22 20.83
N ARG A 13 1.02 29.17 21.61
CA ARG A 13 0.18 28.02 21.99
C ARG A 13 -1.35 28.20 21.80
N PRO A 14 -2.05 27.26 21.15
CA PRO A 14 -3.50 27.16 21.29
C PRO A 14 -3.88 26.21 22.44
N SER A 15 -4.84 26.69 23.22
CA SER A 15 -5.68 25.97 24.16
C SER A 15 -6.44 24.82 23.50
N LEU A 16 -6.67 23.76 24.28
CA LEU A 16 -7.59 22.67 23.99
C LEU A 16 -9.01 23.21 23.91
N ASP A 17 -9.62 23.23 22.72
CA ASP A 17 -11.04 22.95 22.45
C ASP A 17 -11.39 23.28 20.98
N GLY A 18 -11.78 22.26 20.20
CA GLY A 18 -12.19 22.41 18.79
C GLY A 18 -12.07 21.11 17.96
N PRO A 19 -12.94 20.89 16.96
CA PRO A 19 -13.28 19.57 16.44
C PRO A 19 -12.13 18.89 15.70
N ARG A 20 -11.93 17.61 16.02
CA ARG A 20 -10.91 16.71 15.48
C ARG A 20 -11.19 16.39 14.00
N PHE A 21 -10.75 17.24 13.10
CA PHE A 21 -10.53 16.85 11.71
C PHE A 21 -9.11 16.29 11.61
N LEU A 22 -8.98 14.96 11.57
CA LEU A 22 -7.71 14.30 11.26
C LEU A 22 -7.35 14.62 9.80
N PRO A 23 -6.23 15.31 9.52
CA PRO A 23 -5.78 15.47 8.15
C PRO A 23 -5.23 14.13 7.65
N VAL A 24 -5.86 13.57 6.61
CA VAL A 24 -5.30 12.44 5.85
C VAL A 24 -4.15 12.99 5.02
N LEU A 25 -2.92 12.86 5.51
CA LEU A 25 -1.73 13.26 4.76
C LEU A 25 -1.36 12.17 3.75
N THR A 26 -1.93 12.24 2.54
CA THR A 26 -1.47 11.49 1.37
C THR A 26 -0.29 12.21 0.76
N LYS A 27 0.94 11.73 0.97
CA LYS A 27 2.13 12.25 0.27
C LYS A 27 2.66 11.20 -0.70
N SER A 28 2.49 11.45 -2.00
CA SER A 28 3.25 10.81 -3.07
C SER A 28 4.73 11.10 -2.86
N VAL A 29 5.56 10.06 -2.96
CA VAL A 29 7.01 10.22 -2.78
C VAL A 29 7.62 10.36 -4.16
N ASP A 30 7.71 11.60 -4.64
CA ASP A 30 8.72 11.97 -5.64
C ASP A 30 9.93 12.58 -4.92
N GLU A 31 11.10 12.33 -5.48
CA GLU A 31 12.42 12.58 -4.89
C GLU A 31 12.63 14.07 -4.52
N ASP A 32 11.92 14.98 -5.19
CA ASP A 32 12.09 16.43 -5.05
C ASP A 32 11.25 17.07 -3.92
N ASP A 33 10.17 16.42 -3.45
CA ASP A 33 9.22 17.02 -2.49
C ASP A 33 9.67 16.96 -1.02
N PHE A 34 10.88 16.48 -0.73
CA PHE A 34 11.40 16.35 0.64
C PHE A 34 12.52 17.33 1.02
N ASN A 35 13.20 17.94 0.04
CA ASN A 35 14.39 18.74 0.35
C ASN A 35 14.08 20.08 1.04
N GLY A 36 12.87 20.62 0.92
CA GLY A 36 12.47 21.88 1.55
C GLY A 36 12.08 21.74 3.04
N ILE A 37 11.17 20.81 3.37
CA ILE A 37 10.54 20.73 4.70
C ILE A 37 11.40 19.93 5.70
N SER A 38 12.16 18.94 5.23
CA SER A 38 13.05 18.14 6.09
C SER A 38 14.22 18.95 6.67
N ARG A 39 14.57 20.09 6.05
CA ARG A 39 15.73 20.90 6.43
C ARG A 39 15.46 21.89 7.57
N THR A 40 14.20 22.23 7.85
CA THR A 40 13.88 23.32 8.78
C THR A 40 13.45 22.84 10.17
N CYS A 41 12.89 21.63 10.34
CA CYS A 41 12.50 21.15 11.68
C CYS A 41 12.40 19.62 11.80
N LYS A 42 13.36 19.01 12.54
CA LYS A 42 13.38 17.56 12.84
C LYS A 42 12.12 17.09 13.58
N LEU A 43 11.51 17.98 14.38
CA LEU A 43 10.25 17.74 15.09
C LEU A 43 9.07 17.61 14.13
N PHE A 44 8.98 18.51 13.13
CA PHE A 44 7.89 18.48 12.14
C PHE A 44 7.98 17.25 11.24
N LEU A 45 9.20 16.84 10.86
CA LEU A 45 9.44 15.58 10.15
C LEU A 45 8.99 14.37 10.98
N SER A 46 9.38 14.31 12.25
CA SER A 46 8.97 13.26 13.20
C SER A 46 7.45 13.16 13.36
N ILE A 47 6.76 14.30 13.48
CA ILE A 47 5.29 14.34 13.59
C ILE A 47 4.65 13.85 12.30
N THR A 48 5.13 14.34 11.14
CA THR A 48 4.59 13.96 9.83
C THR A 48 4.79 12.47 9.54
N ASP A 49 5.96 11.92 9.89
CA ASP A 49 6.27 10.49 9.73
C ASP A 49 5.40 9.59 10.63
N ARG A 50 5.01 10.09 11.81
CA ARG A 50 4.09 9.38 12.73
C ARG A 50 2.64 9.43 12.28
N LEU A 51 2.23 10.49 11.57
CA LEU A 51 0.85 10.65 11.09
C LEU A 51 0.62 10.01 9.72
N ARG A 52 1.69 9.64 9.01
CA ARG A 52 1.59 9.02 7.70
C ARG A 52 1.08 7.57 7.80
N THR A 53 -0.17 7.38 7.42
CA THR A 53 -0.80 6.06 7.30
C THR A 53 -0.73 5.49 5.89
N THR A 54 -0.47 6.31 4.87
CA THR A 54 -0.42 5.89 3.46
C THR A 54 0.93 6.22 2.83
N LEU A 55 1.48 5.28 2.07
CA LEU A 55 2.72 5.43 1.31
C LEU A 55 2.50 5.06 -0.16
N THR A 56 2.80 5.98 -1.08
CA THR A 56 2.87 5.67 -2.52
C THR A 56 4.32 5.44 -2.92
N ILE A 57 4.61 4.32 -3.60
CA ILE A 57 5.94 3.85 -3.95
C ILE A 57 6.16 3.97 -5.46
N SER A 58 7.03 4.88 -5.87
CA SER A 58 7.51 5.04 -7.24
C SER A 58 8.91 4.43 -7.44
N ASN A 59 9.67 4.25 -6.36
CA ASN A 59 11.04 3.72 -6.37
C ASN A 59 11.25 2.73 -5.22
N GLN A 60 11.69 1.52 -5.56
CA GLN A 60 11.91 0.43 -4.61
C GLN A 60 12.90 0.78 -3.49
N THR A 61 14.04 1.38 -3.80
CA THR A 61 15.11 1.69 -2.82
C THR A 61 14.62 2.69 -1.78
N VAL A 62 13.86 3.69 -2.22
CA VAL A 62 13.26 4.70 -1.33
C VAL A 62 12.22 4.08 -0.41
N ALA A 63 11.40 3.15 -0.92
CA ALA A 63 10.38 2.46 -0.12
C ALA A 63 10.97 1.70 1.07
N VAL A 64 12.04 0.93 0.86
CA VAL A 64 12.69 0.16 1.95
C VAL A 64 13.16 1.09 3.07
N ARG A 65 13.72 2.24 2.71
CA ARG A 65 14.19 3.22 3.69
C ARG A 65 13.05 3.84 4.49
N ILE A 66 11.92 4.13 3.84
CA ILE A 66 10.73 4.71 4.50
C ILE A 66 10.07 3.69 5.41
N LEU A 67 9.86 2.45 4.96
CA LEU A 67 9.22 1.40 5.76
C LEU A 67 10.01 1.04 7.03
N ARG A 68 11.34 1.19 6.99
CA ARG A 68 12.18 1.06 8.20
C ARG A 68 11.98 2.19 9.22
N ARG A 69 11.60 3.39 8.77
CA ARG A 69 11.45 4.59 9.61
C ARG A 69 10.01 4.80 10.08
N CYS A 70 9.05 4.60 9.18
CA CYS A 70 7.63 4.88 9.41
C CYS A 70 6.88 3.59 9.72
N ARG A 71 6.68 3.30 11.01
CA ARG A 71 5.98 2.09 11.46
C ARG A 71 4.45 2.20 11.44
N ASN A 72 3.91 3.41 11.24
CA ASN A 72 2.47 3.67 11.28
C ASN A 72 1.78 3.56 9.91
N ILE A 73 2.51 3.12 8.87
CA ILE A 73 1.95 2.94 7.53
C ILE A 73 0.99 1.75 7.56
N LYS A 74 -0.24 2.00 7.14
CA LYS A 74 -1.34 1.03 7.00
C LYS A 74 -1.68 0.74 5.56
N ARG A 75 -1.44 1.68 4.65
CA ARG A 75 -1.71 1.53 3.22
C ARG A 75 -0.46 1.76 2.39
N VAL A 76 -0.21 0.88 1.44
CA VAL A 76 0.85 1.02 0.44
C VAL A 76 0.22 1.00 -0.94
N ASN A 77 0.53 2.01 -1.76
CA ASN A 77 0.16 2.05 -3.16
C ASN A 77 1.42 1.96 -4.02
N VAL A 78 1.48 1.05 -4.97
CA VAL A 78 2.58 0.93 -5.92
C VAL A 78 2.23 1.76 -7.15
N HIS A 79 3.10 2.69 -7.50
CA HIS A 79 2.88 3.57 -8.64
C HIS A 79 2.90 2.75 -9.95
N PRO A 80 2.06 3.03 -10.95
CA PRO A 80 2.00 2.27 -12.21
C PRO A 80 3.34 2.18 -12.96
N ARG A 81 4.17 3.22 -12.82
CA ARG A 81 5.51 3.32 -13.42
C ARG A 81 6.62 3.13 -12.39
N MET A 82 6.42 2.24 -11.43
CA MET A 82 7.40 1.98 -10.38
C MET A 82 8.72 1.52 -11.00
N ARG A 83 9.81 2.16 -10.62
CA ARG A 83 11.17 1.76 -11.00
C ARG A 83 11.67 0.71 -10.02
N GLY A 84 11.88 -0.50 -10.51
CA GLY A 84 12.44 -1.60 -9.74
C GLY A 84 11.71 -2.91 -10.01
N ASP A 85 12.00 -3.87 -9.14
CA ASP A 85 11.48 -5.22 -9.21
C ASP A 85 10.33 -5.36 -8.20
N LEU A 86 9.14 -5.70 -8.70
CA LEU A 86 7.93 -5.81 -7.88
C LEU A 86 8.04 -6.96 -6.88
N ASP A 87 8.62 -8.10 -7.25
CA ASP A 87 8.85 -9.22 -6.34
C ASP A 87 9.74 -8.79 -5.17
N ARG A 88 10.86 -8.12 -5.48
CA ARG A 88 11.76 -7.63 -4.43
C ARG A 88 11.11 -6.57 -3.56
N LEU A 89 10.23 -5.74 -4.11
CA LEU A 89 9.47 -4.76 -3.35
C LEU A 89 8.52 -5.45 -2.36
N ILE A 90 7.75 -6.43 -2.82
CA ILE A 90 6.82 -7.20 -1.99
C ILE A 90 7.55 -7.93 -0.86
N SER A 91 8.66 -8.61 -1.16
CA SER A 91 9.48 -9.26 -0.14
C SER A 91 10.06 -8.24 0.85
N ALA A 92 10.45 -7.04 0.39
CA ALA A 92 10.96 -6.00 1.28
C ALA A 92 9.87 -5.40 2.18
N ILE A 93 8.65 -5.23 1.67
CA ILE A 93 7.49 -4.82 2.45
C ILE A 93 7.22 -5.86 3.54
N SER A 94 7.14 -7.14 3.18
CA SER A 94 6.90 -8.24 4.13
C SER A 94 7.96 -8.29 5.24
N ARG A 95 9.24 -8.12 4.88
CA ARG A 95 10.38 -8.12 5.82
C ARG A 95 10.54 -6.83 6.61
N SER A 96 9.78 -5.78 6.30
CA SER A 96 9.91 -4.49 6.98
C SER A 96 9.45 -4.55 8.44
N GLY A 97 8.54 -5.48 8.78
CA GLY A 97 7.91 -5.55 10.10
C GLY A 97 6.77 -4.54 10.28
N VAL A 98 6.32 -3.87 9.22
CA VAL A 98 5.20 -2.92 9.26
C VAL A 98 3.88 -3.66 9.00
N ALA A 99 2.90 -3.47 9.89
CA ALA A 99 1.57 -4.08 9.78
C ALA A 99 0.70 -3.30 8.78
N ILE A 100 0.91 -3.57 7.49
CA ILE A 100 0.16 -2.99 6.37
C ILE A 100 -1.16 -3.74 6.20
N GLU A 101 -2.24 -2.97 6.14
CA GLU A 101 -3.61 -3.47 6.02
C GLU A 101 -4.14 -3.37 4.59
N ALA A 102 -3.60 -2.46 3.77
CA ALA A 102 -4.03 -2.26 2.40
C ALA A 102 -2.83 -2.17 1.44
N LEU A 103 -2.85 -2.95 0.38
CA LEU A 103 -1.85 -2.95 -0.68
C LEU A 103 -2.52 -2.77 -2.05
N ASP A 104 -2.06 -1.79 -2.79
CA ASP A 104 -2.55 -1.47 -4.13
C ASP A 104 -1.44 -1.69 -5.15
N LEU A 105 -1.65 -2.65 -6.04
CA LEU A 105 -0.78 -3.07 -7.15
C LEU A 105 -1.41 -2.75 -8.50
N SER A 106 -2.29 -1.76 -8.56
CA SER A 106 -3.01 -1.44 -9.79
C SER A 106 -2.06 -0.99 -10.91
N TYR A 107 -2.46 -1.27 -12.15
CA TYR A 107 -1.77 -0.84 -13.38
C TYR A 107 -0.31 -1.31 -13.49
N GLN A 108 0.06 -2.40 -12.80
CA GLN A 108 1.36 -3.04 -13.01
C GLN A 108 1.29 -3.95 -14.24
N PHE A 109 2.41 -4.08 -14.94
CA PHE A 109 2.48 -4.95 -16.11
C PHE A 109 2.20 -6.42 -15.75
N SER A 110 2.81 -6.93 -14.67
CA SER A 110 2.60 -8.30 -14.21
C SER A 110 2.35 -8.35 -12.71
N PHE A 111 1.59 -9.35 -12.27
CA PHE A 111 1.46 -9.69 -10.86
C PHE A 111 2.81 -10.23 -10.32
N PRO A 112 3.15 -10.05 -9.02
CA PRO A 112 4.35 -10.65 -8.46
C PRO A 112 4.32 -12.18 -8.59
N SER A 113 5.49 -12.79 -8.71
CA SER A 113 5.64 -14.24 -8.80
C SER A 113 5.00 -14.96 -7.62
N SER A 114 4.50 -16.17 -7.85
CA SER A 114 3.86 -16.96 -6.79
C SER A 114 4.79 -17.20 -5.59
N TRP A 115 6.11 -17.24 -5.82
CA TRP A 115 7.10 -17.35 -4.74
C TRP A 115 7.10 -16.12 -3.82
N SER A 116 7.21 -14.90 -4.38
CA SER A 116 7.28 -13.68 -3.57
C SER A 116 5.97 -13.41 -2.81
N VAL A 117 4.83 -13.79 -3.39
CA VAL A 117 3.52 -13.68 -2.74
C VAL A 117 3.42 -14.65 -1.57
N ARG A 118 3.88 -15.89 -1.72
CA ARG A 118 3.94 -16.87 -0.61
C ARG A 118 4.90 -16.43 0.47
N GLU A 119 6.07 -15.90 0.10
CA GLU A 119 7.02 -15.31 1.05
C GLU A 119 6.37 -14.14 1.82
N ALA A 120 5.61 -13.28 1.12
CA ALA A 120 4.85 -12.22 1.75
C ALA A 120 3.79 -12.73 2.73
N GLY A 121 3.11 -13.82 2.37
CA GLY A 121 2.15 -14.51 3.23
C GLY A 121 2.77 -15.11 4.50
N MET A 122 4.00 -15.61 4.43
CA MET A 122 4.71 -16.10 5.62
C MET A 122 5.10 -14.96 6.58
N GLY A 123 5.31 -13.75 6.05
CA GLY A 123 5.74 -12.59 6.83
C GLY A 123 4.60 -11.77 7.42
N THR A 124 4.79 -10.45 7.46
CA THR A 124 3.82 -9.53 8.10
C THR A 124 2.54 -9.39 7.29
N LEU A 125 2.62 -9.38 5.96
CA LEU A 125 1.47 -9.20 5.10
C LEU A 125 0.43 -10.32 5.25
N GLY A 126 0.84 -11.59 5.36
CA GLY A 126 -0.12 -12.69 5.54
C GLY A 126 -1.03 -12.60 6.77
N ARG A 127 -0.60 -11.87 7.81
CA ARG A 127 -1.36 -11.70 9.06
C ARG A 127 -2.12 -10.38 9.12
N THR A 128 -1.76 -9.40 8.30
CA THR A 128 -2.21 -8.02 8.45
C THR A 128 -2.93 -7.47 7.23
N LEU A 129 -2.68 -8.02 6.05
CA LEU A 129 -3.26 -7.54 4.81
C LEU A 129 -4.74 -7.90 4.74
N LYS A 130 -5.58 -6.86 4.66
CA LYS A 130 -7.03 -6.95 4.59
C LYS A 130 -7.57 -6.53 3.23
N ILE A 131 -6.90 -5.60 2.56
CA ILE A 131 -7.34 -5.05 1.28
C ILE A 131 -6.21 -5.24 0.27
N LEU A 132 -6.51 -5.96 -0.81
CA LEU A 132 -5.60 -6.13 -1.95
C LEU A 132 -6.29 -5.59 -3.21
N ILE A 133 -5.64 -4.67 -3.90
CA ILE A 133 -6.14 -4.08 -5.14
C ILE A 133 -5.18 -4.44 -6.26
N CYS A 134 -5.70 -5.13 -7.27
CA CYS A 134 -5.01 -5.68 -8.42
C CYS A 134 -5.72 -5.26 -9.73
N LYS A 135 -6.19 -4.01 -9.77
CA LYS A 135 -6.91 -3.47 -10.93
C LYS A 135 -5.98 -3.30 -12.12
N ASN A 136 -6.44 -3.71 -13.31
CA ASN A 136 -5.74 -3.50 -14.57
C ASN A 136 -4.26 -3.99 -14.58
N ILE A 137 -4.00 -5.17 -13.98
CA ILE A 137 -2.74 -5.91 -14.13
C ILE A 137 -2.81 -6.79 -15.39
N GLU A 138 -1.91 -6.62 -16.36
CA GLU A 138 -2.04 -7.33 -17.65
C GLU A 138 -1.92 -8.85 -17.52
N TRP A 139 -1.11 -9.34 -16.57
CA TRP A 139 -0.84 -10.77 -16.34
C TRP A 139 -1.17 -11.20 -14.92
N LEU A 140 -2.47 -11.41 -14.64
CA LEU A 140 -2.99 -12.04 -13.42
C LEU A 140 -3.81 -13.28 -13.79
N LEU A 141 -3.32 -14.47 -13.45
CA LEU A 141 -3.92 -15.74 -13.85
C LEU A 141 -4.63 -16.43 -12.68
N ASN A 142 -5.48 -17.42 -12.96
CA ASN A 142 -6.15 -18.23 -11.93
C ASN A 142 -5.19 -18.81 -10.87
N ARG A 143 -3.99 -19.26 -11.27
CA ARG A 143 -2.96 -19.78 -10.33
C ARG A 143 -2.49 -18.73 -9.32
N ASP A 144 -2.55 -17.45 -9.70
CA ASP A 144 -2.17 -16.34 -8.85
C ASP A 144 -3.28 -16.08 -7.83
N LEU A 145 -4.55 -16.26 -8.20
CA LEU A 145 -5.69 -16.22 -7.25
C LEU A 145 -5.59 -17.32 -6.19
N VAL A 146 -5.23 -18.55 -6.59
CA VAL A 146 -4.94 -19.63 -5.63
C VAL A 146 -3.82 -19.22 -4.67
N THR A 147 -2.77 -18.59 -5.20
CA THR A 147 -1.63 -18.15 -4.41
C THR A 147 -1.98 -17.01 -3.46
N ILE A 148 -2.79 -16.04 -3.89
CA ILE A 148 -3.34 -14.95 -3.06
C ILE A 148 -4.14 -15.55 -1.90
N ALA A 149 -5.04 -16.49 -2.22
CA ALA A 149 -5.92 -17.13 -1.24
C ALA A 149 -5.14 -17.86 -0.13
N GLU A 150 -4.04 -18.52 -0.51
CA GLU A 150 -3.17 -19.23 0.43
C GLU A 150 -2.25 -18.30 1.21
N ALA A 151 -1.77 -17.22 0.59
CA ALA A 151 -0.82 -16.29 1.21
C ALA A 151 -1.49 -15.32 2.20
N PHE A 152 -2.73 -14.89 1.94
CA PHE A 152 -3.40 -13.83 2.69
C PHE A 152 -4.74 -14.30 3.27
N PRO A 153 -4.75 -15.23 4.24
CA PRO A 153 -6.00 -15.79 4.79
C PRO A 153 -6.88 -14.76 5.51
N ALA A 154 -6.31 -13.63 5.93
CA ALA A 154 -7.02 -12.53 6.59
C ALA A 154 -7.62 -11.50 5.60
N LEU A 155 -7.57 -11.76 4.29
CA LEU A 155 -8.03 -10.83 3.27
C LEU A 155 -9.56 -10.63 3.38
N GLU A 156 -9.97 -9.38 3.45
CA GLU A 156 -11.36 -8.95 3.61
C GLU A 156 -11.92 -8.36 2.30
N GLU A 157 -11.08 -7.68 1.52
CA GLU A 157 -11.45 -7.04 0.25
C GLU A 157 -10.41 -7.33 -0.84
N LEU A 158 -10.90 -7.76 -2.01
CA LEU A 158 -10.09 -8.01 -3.19
C LEU A 158 -10.67 -7.28 -4.40
N ASP A 159 -9.86 -6.48 -5.08
CA ASP A 159 -10.24 -5.88 -6.36
C ASP A 159 -9.37 -6.46 -7.48
N ILE A 160 -9.99 -7.16 -8.42
CA ILE A 160 -9.39 -7.73 -9.63
C ILE A 160 -10.14 -7.23 -10.87
N SER A 161 -10.57 -5.96 -10.87
CA SER A 161 -11.28 -5.37 -11.99
C SER A 161 -10.41 -5.31 -13.26
N ASN A 162 -11.09 -5.38 -14.41
CA ASN A 162 -10.56 -5.35 -15.76
C ASN A 162 -9.76 -6.61 -16.14
N MET A 163 -10.03 -7.74 -15.46
CA MET A 163 -9.32 -9.03 -15.61
C MET A 163 -10.11 -10.11 -16.36
N GLU A 164 -11.21 -9.75 -17.04
CA GLU A 164 -12.19 -10.68 -17.62
C GLU A 164 -11.57 -11.73 -18.57
N LYS A 165 -10.41 -11.44 -19.16
CA LYS A 165 -9.73 -12.35 -20.10
C LYS A 165 -8.93 -13.47 -19.41
N TYR A 166 -8.56 -13.30 -18.15
CA TYR A 166 -7.55 -14.13 -17.48
C TYR A 166 -8.03 -14.82 -16.22
N VAL A 167 -9.14 -14.34 -15.65
CA VAL A 167 -9.78 -14.90 -14.46
C VAL A 167 -11.07 -15.59 -14.85
N SER A 168 -11.18 -16.88 -14.50
CA SER A 168 -12.42 -17.66 -14.69
C SER A 168 -13.12 -17.88 -13.36
N ASP A 169 -14.39 -18.31 -13.40
CA ASP A 169 -15.18 -18.67 -12.21
C ASP A 169 -14.48 -19.65 -11.27
N ALA A 170 -13.71 -20.61 -11.82
CA ALA A 170 -12.92 -21.55 -11.01
C ALA A 170 -11.89 -20.84 -10.10
N GLY A 171 -11.30 -19.72 -10.54
CA GLY A 171 -10.40 -18.91 -9.72
C GLY A 171 -11.14 -18.17 -8.61
N ILE A 172 -12.36 -17.70 -8.89
CA ILE A 172 -13.23 -17.04 -7.91
C ILE A 172 -13.72 -18.04 -6.86
N GLU A 173 -14.06 -19.27 -7.26
CA GLU A 173 -14.46 -20.35 -6.35
C GLU A 173 -13.36 -20.69 -5.33
N VAL A 174 -12.08 -20.69 -5.75
CA VAL A 174 -10.95 -20.88 -4.83
C VAL A 174 -10.84 -19.73 -3.82
N LEU A 175 -11.05 -18.49 -4.25
CA LEU A 175 -11.04 -17.34 -3.35
C LEU A 175 -12.16 -17.47 -2.31
N ALA A 176 -13.39 -17.76 -2.75
CA ALA A 176 -14.55 -17.91 -1.88
C ALA A 176 -14.41 -19.06 -0.88
N SER A 177 -13.80 -20.18 -1.28
CA SER A 177 -13.63 -21.35 -0.41
C SER A 177 -12.50 -21.21 0.62
N LYS A 178 -11.44 -20.45 0.29
CA LYS A 178 -10.26 -20.33 1.18
C LYS A 178 -10.25 -19.06 2.03
N LEU A 179 -10.86 -17.97 1.58
CA LEU A 179 -10.83 -16.69 2.28
C LEU A 179 -12.10 -16.49 3.13
N ALA A 180 -12.10 -17.09 4.32
CA ALA A 180 -13.25 -17.06 5.23
C ALA A 180 -13.69 -15.65 5.68
N HIS A 181 -12.81 -14.65 5.55
CA HIS A 181 -13.08 -13.26 5.93
C HIS A 181 -13.38 -12.33 4.74
N LEU A 182 -13.37 -12.86 3.52
CA LEU A 182 -13.62 -12.07 2.31
C LEU A 182 -15.08 -11.61 2.30
N ARG A 183 -15.29 -10.30 2.36
CA ARG A 183 -16.62 -9.66 2.34
C ARG A 183 -16.92 -8.90 1.05
N LYS A 184 -15.88 -8.55 0.29
CA LYS A 184 -16.00 -7.75 -0.92
C LYS A 184 -15.02 -8.23 -1.97
N ILE A 185 -15.54 -8.55 -3.14
CA ILE A 185 -14.75 -8.82 -4.34
C ILE A 185 -15.25 -7.94 -5.48
N ASN A 186 -14.33 -7.26 -6.17
CA ASN A 186 -14.64 -6.51 -7.38
C ASN A 186 -14.04 -7.24 -8.59
N VAL A 187 -14.89 -7.61 -9.55
CA VAL A 187 -14.55 -8.34 -10.78
C VAL A 187 -15.04 -7.62 -12.04
N SER A 188 -15.41 -6.33 -11.95
CA SER A 188 -15.95 -5.57 -13.08
C SER A 188 -14.95 -5.44 -14.23
N GLY A 189 -15.39 -5.49 -15.48
CA GLY A 189 -14.59 -5.19 -16.69
C GLY A 189 -14.25 -3.73 -16.94
#